data_AF-A0A6C1SYB5-F1
#
_entry.id   AF-A0A6C1SYB5-F1
#
_cell.length_a   1.000
_cell.length_b   1.000
_cell.length_c   1.000
_cell.angle_alpha   90.00
_cell.angle_beta   90.00
_cell.angle_gamma   90.00
#
_symmetry.space_group_name_H-M   'P 1'
#
loop_
_entity.id
_entity.type
_entity.pdbx_description
1 polymer ?
#
loop_
_entity_poly.entity_id
_entity_poly.type
_entity_poly.pdbx_seq_one_letter_code
_entity_poly.pdbx_strand_id
1 'polypeptide(L)' 'MTPTKAADKRKRSNLRLPPEIEDQLDQARRRRPGKVSRNTWILEAIQEKLAREAAANDDNNGG' A
#
# COMPACT_ATOMS: atom_id res chain seq x y z
N MET A 1 -6.26 4.60 37.36
CA MET A 1 -5.20 3.88 36.62
C MET A 1 -5.60 3.86 35.15
N THR A 2 -5.16 4.84 34.36
CA THR A 2 -5.47 4.91 32.92
C THR A 2 -4.59 3.91 32.17
N PRO A 3 -5.14 2.99 31.36
CA PRO A 3 -4.31 2.08 30.58
C PRO A 3 -3.55 2.88 29.50
N THR A 4 -2.22 2.85 29.58
CA THR A 4 -1.34 3.38 28.55
C THR A 4 -1.56 2.57 27.27
N LYS A 5 -2.19 3.19 26.26
CA LYS A 5 -2.37 2.60 24.93
C LYS A 5 -0.99 2.24 24.37
N ALA A 6 -0.77 0.98 24.04
CA ALA A 6 0.47 0.52 23.43
C ALA A 6 0.77 1.37 22.17
N ALA A 7 2.03 1.80 22.04
CA ALA A 7 2.44 2.69 20.96
C ALA A 7 2.25 2.00 19.60
N ASP A 8 1.59 2.70 18.66
CA ASP A 8 1.45 2.25 17.28
C ASP A 8 2.83 2.25 16.61
N LYS A 9 3.27 1.09 16.11
CA LYS A 9 4.59 0.93 15.47
C LYS A 9 4.62 1.39 14.00
N ARG A 10 3.49 1.81 13.44
CA ARG A 10 3.39 2.24 12.04
C ARG A 10 3.95 3.65 11.87
N LYS A 11 4.73 3.84 10.81
CA LYS A 11 5.24 5.18 10.40
C LYS A 11 4.21 5.89 9.52
N ARG A 12 4.01 7.19 9.74
CA ARG A 12 3.17 8.04 8.88
C ARG A 12 4.00 8.57 7.71
N SER A 13 3.48 8.40 6.50
CA SER A 13 4.04 8.98 5.27
C SER A 13 3.02 9.93 4.65
N ASN A 14 3.47 11.10 4.20
CA ASN A 14 2.64 12.04 3.44
C ASN A 14 2.96 11.89 1.94
N LEU A 15 1.95 11.88 1.10
CA LEU A 15 2.08 11.73 -0.35
C LEU A 15 1.29 12.84 -1.05
N ARG A 16 1.90 13.46 -2.06
CA ARG A 16 1.22 14.42 -2.96
C ARG A 16 1.04 13.74 -4.30
N LEU A 17 -0.19 13.70 -4.79
CA LEU A 17 -0.56 13.08 -6.06
C LEU A 17 -1.25 14.11 -6.96
N PRO A 18 -1.07 14.03 -8.28
CA PRO A 18 -1.95 14.71 -9.21
C PRO A 18 -3.41 14.23 -9.03
N PRO A 19 -4.42 15.09 -9.21
CA PRO A 19 -5.82 14.72 -9.08
C PRO A 19 -6.22 13.52 -9.94
N GLU A 20 -5.65 13.42 -11.14
CA GLU A 20 -5.95 12.35 -12.10
C GLU A 20 -5.52 10.98 -11.58
N ILE A 21 -4.45 10.93 -10.78
CA ILE A 21 -3.96 9.71 -10.15
C ILE A 21 -4.82 9.36 -8.94
N GLU A 22 -5.27 10.36 -8.17
CA GLU A 22 -6.18 10.15 -7.04
C GLU A 22 -7.52 9.55 -7.51
N ASP A 23 -8.08 10.05 -8.61
CA ASP A 23 -9.30 9.53 -9.22
C ASP A 23 -9.14 8.09 -9.71
N GLN A 24 -8.03 7.77 -10.36
CA GLN A 24 -7.72 6.40 -10.80
C GLN A 24 -7.61 5.44 -9.61
N LEU A 25 -6.97 5.87 -8.53
CA LEU A 25 -6.87 5.09 -7.29
C LEU A 25 -8.25 4.81 -6.70
N ASP A 26 -9.11 5.83 -6.59
CA ASP A 26 -10.45 5.65 -6.03
C ASP A 26 -11.34 4.77 -6.90
N GLN A 27 -11.22 4.84 -8.23
CA GLN A 27 -11.91 3.92 -9.13
C GLN A 27 -11.42 2.47 -8.96
N ALA A 28 -10.10 2.25 -8.93
CA ALA A 28 -9.52 0.93 -8.75
C ALA A 28 -9.92 0.30 -7.40
N ARG A 29 -9.96 1.12 -6.34
CA ARG A 29 -10.42 0.71 -5.00
C ARG A 29 -11.89 0.29 -4.99
N ARG A 30 -12.77 1.03 -5.68
CA ARG A 30 -14.23 0.73 -5.75
C ARG A 30 -14.57 -0.56 -6.51
N ARG A 31 -13.69 -1.01 -7.41
CA ARG A 31 -13.89 -2.27 -8.15
C ARG A 31 -13.68 -3.51 -7.27
N ARG A 32 -13.07 -3.37 -6.10
CA ARG A 32 -12.86 -4.49 -5.18
C ARG A 32 -14.11 -4.74 -4.33
N PRO A 33 -14.49 -6.02 -4.11
CA PRO A 33 -15.56 -6.34 -3.18
C PRO A 33 -15.16 -5.97 -1.74
N GLY A 34 -16.04 -5.23 -1.06
CA GLY A 34 -15.81 -4.76 0.31
C GLY A 34 -15.28 -3.32 0.40
N LYS A 35 -15.35 -2.73 1.59
CA LYS A 35 -14.92 -1.35 1.85
C LYS A 35 -13.43 -1.31 2.20
N VAL A 36 -12.55 -1.42 1.19
CA VAL A 36 -11.10 -1.24 1.38
C VAL A 36 -10.79 0.25 1.54
N SER A 37 -10.00 0.63 2.56
CA SER A 37 -9.56 2.01 2.75
C SER A 37 -8.47 2.40 1.74
N ARG A 38 -8.27 3.69 1.48
CA ARG A 38 -7.16 4.13 0.60
C ARG A 38 -5.79 3.69 1.14
N ASN A 39 -5.56 3.83 2.45
CA ASN A 39 -4.31 3.42 3.08
C ASN A 39 -4.06 1.91 2.91
N THR A 40 -5.10 1.09 3.07
CA THR A 40 -5.00 -0.36 2.86
C THR A 40 -4.69 -0.67 1.40
N TRP A 41 -5.40 -0.05 0.47
CA TRP A 41 -5.18 -0.26 -0.96
C TRP A 41 -3.74 0.13 -1.38
N ILE A 42 -3.24 1.28 -0.90
CA ILE A 42 -1.88 1.75 -1.17
C ILE A 42 -0.84 0.79 -0.57
N LEU A 43 -1.06 0.31 0.66
CA LEU A 43 -0.16 -0.64 1.31
C LEU A 43 -0.06 -1.94 0.49
N GLU A 44 -1.18 -2.48 0.06
CA GLU A 44 -1.21 -3.70 -0.76
C GLU A 44 -0.53 -3.49 -2.11
N ALA A 45 -0.75 -2.34 -2.78
CA ALA A 45 -0.09 -2.02 -4.04
C ALA A 45 1.45 -1.91 -3.88
N ILE A 46 1.93 -1.32 -2.77
CA ILE A 46 3.36 -1.27 -2.45
C ILE A 46 3.91 -2.68 -2.23
N GLN A 47 3.21 -3.51 -1.46
CA GLN A 47 3.62 -4.90 -1.21
C GLN A 47 3.71 -5.71 -2.51
N GLU A 48 2.69 -5.62 -3.37
CA GLU A 48 2.67 -6.30 -4.66
C GLU A 48 3.84 -5.86 -5.56
N LYS A 49 4.11 -4.55 -5.63
CA LYS A 49 5.21 -3.99 -6.41
C LYS A 49 6.58 -4.49 -5.92
N LEU A 50 6.81 -4.46 -4.60
CA LEU A 50 8.06 -4.94 -4.00
C LEU A 50 8.26 -6.45 -4.20
N ALA A 51 7.19 -7.25 -4.05
CA ALA A 51 7.25 -8.70 -4.29
C ALA A 51 7.57 -9.02 -5.75
N ARG A 52 6.97 -8.27 -6.69
CA ARG A 52 7.23 -8.41 -8.13
C ARG A 52 8.69 -8.10 -8.48
N GLU A 53 9.26 -7.05 -7.89
CA GLU A 53 10.66 -6.68 -8.12
C GLU A 53 11.64 -7.67 -7.48
N ALA A 54 11.33 -8.19 -6.30
CA ALA A 54 12.13 -9.23 -5.66
C ALA A 54 12.19 -10.50 -6.56
N ALA A 55 11.04 -10.98 -7.03
CA ALA A 55 10.98 -12.14 -7.91
C ALA A 55 11.77 -11.92 -9.23
N ALA A 56 11.63 -10.76 -9.86
CA ALA A 56 12.36 -10.44 -11.10
C ALA A 56 13.88 -10.35 -10.91
N ASN A 57 14.35 -9.96 -9.71
CA ASN A 57 15.76 -9.91 -9.39
C ASN A 57 16.33 -11.30 -9.07
N ASP A 58 15.56 -12.17 -8.43
CA ASP A 58 15.94 -13.56 -8.17
C ASP A 58 16.08 -14.36 -9.48
N ASP A 59 15.20 -14.13 -10.46
CA ASP A 59 15.28 -14.73 -11.80
C ASP A 59 16.55 -14.31 -12.56
N ASN A 60 17.05 -13.08 -12.35
CA ASN A 60 18.25 -12.56 -13.02
C ASN A 60 19.58 -13.03 -12.40
N ASN A 61 19.57 -13.52 -11.16
CA ASN A 61 20.78 -13.95 -10.45
C ASN A 61 20.98 -15.48 -10.47
N GLY A 62 20.06 -16.23 -11.09
CA GLY A 62 20.06 -17.69 -11.16
C GLY A 62 20.57 -18.31 -12.47
N GLY A 63 21.33 -17.57 -13.29
CA GLY A 63 21.90 -18.03 -14.57
C GLY A 63 23.38 -18.34 -14.52
#